data_AF-A0A6H5JVQ4-F1
#
_entry.id   AF-A0A6H5JVQ4-F1
#
_cell.length_a   1.000
_cell.length_b   1.000
_cell.length_c   1.000
_cell.angle_alpha   90.00
_cell.angle_beta   90.00
_cell.angle_gamma   90.00
#
_symmetry.space_group_name_H-M   'P 1'
#
loop_
_entity.id
_entity.type
_entity.pdbx_description
1 polymer ?
#
loop_
_entity_poly.entity_id
_entity_poly.type
_entity_poly.pdbx_seq_one_letter_code
_entity_poly.pdbx_strand_id
1 'polypeptide(L)'
;MKNMQSQLNRFWAEQMQEMETLEIGTEQDFKNHNDLPLARIKRIMKCDEDVRMISAEAPVLFAKACEMFILELTLRSWCYSEKNKRRTLQKEDIQAAIRETGIFDFLVHVIE
;
A
#
# COMPACT_ATOMS: atom_id res chain seq x y z
N MET A 1 -7.64 -15.12 13.18
CA MET A 1 -8.18 -14.79 11.84
C MET A 1 -9.45 -13.95 11.91
N LYS A 2 -10.47 -14.29 12.74
CA LYS A 2 -11.66 -13.43 12.94
C LYS A 2 -11.34 -11.97 13.32
N ASN A 3 -10.21 -11.71 14.00
CA ASN A 3 -9.74 -10.36 14.32
C ASN A 3 -9.20 -9.61 13.08
N MET A 4 -8.37 -10.24 12.24
CA MET A 4 -7.72 -9.61 11.09
C MET A 4 -8.71 -9.10 10.04
N GLN A 5 -9.74 -9.89 9.70
CA GLN A 5 -10.75 -9.44 8.73
C GLN A 5 -11.53 -8.24 9.26
N SER A 6 -11.84 -8.21 10.56
CA SER A 6 -12.51 -7.06 11.19
C SER A 6 -11.61 -5.81 11.18
N GLN A 7 -10.31 -5.97 11.45
CA GLN A 7 -9.33 -4.88 11.38
C GLN A 7 -9.20 -4.35 9.95
N LEU A 8 -9.15 -5.23 8.95
CA LEU A 8 -9.09 -4.84 7.53
C LEU A 8 -10.36 -4.13 7.08
N ASN A 9 -11.54 -4.64 7.44
CA ASN A 9 -12.81 -3.99 7.11
C ASN A 9 -12.87 -2.58 7.70
N ARG A 10 -12.44 -2.43 8.96
CA ARG A 10 -12.37 -1.13 9.62
C ARG A 10 -11.37 -0.21 8.93
N PHE A 11 -10.15 -0.69 8.65
CA PHE A 11 -9.13 0.06 7.93
C PHE A 11 -9.65 0.58 6.58
N TRP A 12 -10.26 -0.29 5.77
CA TRP A 12 -10.79 0.10 4.46
C TRP A 12 -11.98 1.06 4.56
N ALA A 13 -12.84 0.93 5.58
CA ALA A 13 -13.91 1.89 5.83
C ALA A 13 -13.35 3.27 6.23
N GLU A 14 -12.34 3.32 7.11
CA GLU A 14 -11.66 4.55 7.50
C GLU A 14 -10.97 5.21 6.30
N GLN A 15 -10.24 4.44 5.47
CA GLN A 15 -9.61 4.96 4.26
C GLN A 15 -10.62 5.49 3.23
N MET A 16 -11.74 4.81 3.05
CA MET A 16 -12.80 5.28 2.14
C MET A 16 -13.40 6.59 2.62
N GLN A 17 -13.70 6.70 3.91
CA GLN A 17 -14.20 7.94 4.51
C GLN A 17 -13.18 9.08 4.38
N GLU A 18 -11.89 8.81 4.63
CA GLU A 18 -10.81 9.78 4.43
C GLU A 18 -10.83 10.32 2.99
N MET A 19 -10.93 9.43 1.99
CA MET A 19 -10.99 9.82 0.58
C MET A 19 -12.23 10.65 0.22
N GLU A 20 -13.39 10.36 0.82
CA GLU A 20 -14.61 11.14 0.60
C GLU A 20 -14.52 12.55 1.21
N THR A 21 -13.78 12.69 2.31
CA THR A 21 -13.62 13.97 3.03
C THR A 21 -12.45 14.81 2.53
N LEU A 22 -11.58 14.27 1.67
CA LEU A 22 -10.50 15.03 1.07
C LEU A 22 -11.11 16.14 0.21
N GLU A 23 -10.89 17.39 0.63
CA GLU A 23 -11.26 18.57 -0.16
C GLU A 23 -10.28 18.73 -1.33
N ILE A 24 -10.58 18.07 -2.42
CA ILE A 24 -9.76 18.12 -3.63
C ILE A 24 -10.33 19.20 -4.55
N GLY A 25 -9.79 20.41 -4.42
CA GLY A 25 -10.17 21.54 -5.29
C GLY A 25 -9.35 21.61 -6.58
N THR A 26 -8.08 21.16 -6.54
CA THR A 26 -7.12 21.31 -7.63
C THR A 26 -6.12 20.15 -7.74
N GLU A 27 -5.43 20.04 -8.88
CA GLU A 27 -4.29 19.13 -9.05
C GLU A 27 -3.14 19.36 -8.04
N GLN A 28 -3.00 20.58 -7.50
CA GLN A 28 -1.95 20.90 -6.53
C GLN A 28 -2.26 20.35 -5.15
N ASP A 29 -3.53 20.26 -4.78
CA ASP A 29 -3.97 19.71 -3.49
C ASP A 29 -3.57 18.22 -3.39
N PHE A 30 -3.78 17.48 -4.48
CA PHE A 30 -3.29 16.10 -4.60
C PHE A 30 -1.78 15.95 -4.41
N LYS A 31 -0.97 16.91 -4.85
CA LYS A 31 0.49 16.83 -4.73
C LYS A 31 0.96 17.09 -3.30
N ASN A 32 0.15 17.78 -2.50
CA ASN A 32 0.46 18.14 -1.12
C ASN A 32 -0.03 17.10 -0.09
N HIS A 33 -1.00 16.26 -0.47
CA HIS A 33 -1.58 15.22 0.40
C HIS A 33 -0.89 13.84 0.30
N ASN A 34 0.19 13.71 -0.47
CA ASN A 34 0.87 12.44 -0.66
C ASN A 34 2.19 12.37 0.13
N ASP A 35 2.30 11.38 1.02
CA ASP A 35 3.54 11.11 1.78
C ASP A 35 4.67 10.54 0.89
N LEU A 36 4.34 9.99 -0.27
CA LEU A 36 5.30 9.41 -1.21
C LEU A 36 5.73 10.40 -2.30
N PRO A 37 7.05 10.53 -2.58
CA PRO A 37 7.54 11.49 -3.55
C PRO A 37 7.20 11.11 -5.00
N LEU A 38 6.33 11.89 -5.64
CA LEU A 38 5.83 11.66 -7.00
C LEU A 38 6.96 11.48 -8.04
N ALA A 39 8.05 12.23 -7.90
CA ALA A 39 9.21 12.12 -8.79
C ALA A 39 9.86 10.73 -8.73
N ARG A 40 9.88 10.09 -7.55
CA ARG A 40 10.43 8.74 -7.38
C ARG A 40 9.51 7.68 -7.94
N ILE A 41 8.20 7.83 -7.73
CA ILE A 41 7.17 6.97 -8.33
C ILE A 41 7.29 7.03 -9.86
N LYS A 42 7.30 8.23 -10.44
CA LYS A 42 7.49 8.43 -11.88
C LYS A 42 8.78 7.79 -12.38
N ARG A 43 9.87 7.88 -11.62
CA ARG A 43 11.15 7.24 -11.99
C ARG A 43 11.06 5.71 -11.99
N ILE A 44 10.40 5.10 -11.02
CA ILE A 44 10.17 3.64 -10.97
C ILE A 44 9.31 3.20 -12.16
N MET A 45 8.24 3.93 -12.48
CA MET A 45 7.40 3.66 -13.65
C MET A 45 8.19 3.74 -14.97
N LYS A 46 9.23 4.57 -15.03
CA LYS A 46 10.13 4.72 -16.18
C LYS A 46 11.25 3.68 -16.26
N CYS A 47 11.39 2.80 -15.27
CA CYS A 47 12.32 1.69 -15.36
C CYS A 47 11.85 0.64 -16.38
N ASP A 48 10.57 0.63 -16.72
CA ASP A 48 10.02 -0.15 -17.82
C ASP A 48 10.29 0.57 -19.16
N GLU A 49 11.05 -0.07 -20.04
CA GLU A 49 11.51 0.48 -21.33
C GLU A 49 10.35 0.80 -22.28
N ASP A 50 9.20 0.13 -22.12
CA ASP A 50 8.01 0.34 -22.96
C ASP A 50 7.24 1.61 -22.55
N VAL A 51 7.54 2.20 -21.39
CA VAL A 51 6.83 3.37 -20.86
C VAL A 51 7.39 4.68 -21.41
N ARG A 52 6.77 5.22 -22.47
CA ARG A 52 7.20 6.49 -23.12
C ARG A 52 6.68 7.77 -22.49
N MET A 53 5.40 7.85 -22.14
CA MET A 53 4.80 9.02 -21.48
C MET A 53 3.99 8.57 -20.27
N ILE A 54 3.90 9.43 -19.25
CA ILE A 54 3.16 9.16 -18.01
C ILE A 54 2.30 10.40 -17.75
N SER A 55 0.98 10.22 -17.65
CA SER A 55 0.05 11.28 -17.26
C SER A 55 0.41 11.84 -15.87
N ALA A 56 0.14 13.12 -15.62
CA ALA A 56 0.39 13.74 -14.32
C ALA A 56 -0.43 13.09 -13.19
N GLU A 57 -1.60 12.54 -13.51
CA GLU A 57 -2.52 11.89 -12.57
C GLU A 57 -2.02 10.52 -12.10
N ALA A 58 -1.29 9.79 -12.96
CA ALA A 58 -0.89 8.42 -12.65
C ALA A 58 0.05 8.32 -11.43
N PRO A 59 1.13 9.13 -11.31
CA PRO A 59 1.95 9.15 -10.10
C PRO A 59 1.19 9.51 -8.82
N VAL A 60 0.18 10.37 -8.92
CA VAL A 60 -0.68 10.77 -7.78
C VAL A 60 -1.50 9.58 -7.31
N LEU A 61 -2.16 8.87 -8.23
CA LEU A 61 -2.92 7.66 -7.89
C LEU A 61 -2.02 6.56 -7.32
N PHE A 62 -0.84 6.36 -7.91
CA PHE A 62 0.14 5.41 -7.39
C PHE A 62 0.65 5.79 -6.00
N ALA A 63 0.78 7.08 -5.68
CA ALA A 63 1.20 7.50 -4.34
C ALA A 63 0.20 7.03 -3.28
N LYS A 64 -1.10 7.34 -3.48
CA LYS A 64 -2.15 6.88 -2.55
C LYS A 64 -2.29 5.34 -2.55
N ALA A 65 -2.26 4.70 -3.71
CA ALA A 65 -2.36 3.25 -3.79
C ALA A 65 -1.20 2.54 -3.08
N CYS A 66 0.03 3.04 -3.25
CA CYS A 66 1.22 2.50 -2.57
C CYS A 66 1.15 2.72 -1.05
N GLU A 67 0.67 3.88 -0.59
CA GLU A 67 0.43 4.13 0.83
C GLU A 67 -0.54 3.09 1.42
N MET A 68 -1.71 2.94 0.80
CA MET A 68 -2.73 1.98 1.24
C MET A 68 -2.23 0.53 1.20
N PHE A 69 -1.47 0.19 0.16
CA PHE A 69 -0.83 -1.12 0.02
C PHE A 69 0.18 -1.39 1.15
N ILE A 70 1.04 -0.42 1.47
CA ILE A 70 2.02 -0.54 2.57
C ILE A 70 1.29 -0.72 3.90
N LEU A 71 0.24 0.06 4.17
CA LEU A 71 -0.55 -0.02 5.40
C LEU A 71 -1.23 -1.38 5.54
N GLU A 72 -1.91 -1.85 4.49
CA GLU A 72 -2.58 -3.15 4.51
C GLU A 72 -1.58 -4.30 4.68
N LEU A 73 -0.50 -4.31 3.91
CA LEU A 73 0.53 -5.33 4.02
C LEU A 73 1.14 -5.34 5.43
N THR A 74 1.39 -4.17 6.01
CA THR A 74 1.90 -4.02 7.38
C THR A 74 0.90 -4.59 8.40
N LEU A 75 -0.40 -4.27 8.28
CA LEU A 75 -1.44 -4.77 9.17
C LEU A 75 -1.55 -6.30 9.11
N ARG A 76 -1.55 -6.87 7.90
CA ARG A 76 -1.58 -8.32 7.69
C ARG A 76 -0.33 -8.98 8.30
N SER A 77 0.85 -8.43 8.04
CA SER A 77 2.13 -8.94 8.57
C SER A 77 2.17 -8.85 10.10
N TRP A 78 1.67 -7.75 10.68
CA TRP A 78 1.61 -7.58 12.13
C TRP A 78 0.80 -8.67 12.82
N CYS A 79 -0.29 -9.14 12.20
CA CYS A 79 -1.06 -10.27 12.72
C CYS A 79 -0.21 -11.54 12.88
N TYR A 80 0.79 -11.78 12.02
CA TYR A 80 1.73 -12.90 12.17
C TYR A 80 2.74 -12.66 13.29
N SER A 81 3.26 -11.43 13.43
CA SER A 81 4.12 -11.08 14.58
C SER A 81 3.40 -11.31 15.91
N GLU A 82 2.15 -10.87 16.03
CA GLU A 82 1.33 -11.05 17.23
C GLU A 82 1.03 -12.52 17.53
N LYS A 83 0.69 -13.33 16.49
CA LYS A 83 0.52 -14.79 16.64
C LYS A 83 1.77 -15.45 17.21
N ASN A 84 2.95 -14.95 16.82
CA ASN A 84 4.24 -15.40 17.31
C ASN A 84 4.65 -14.76 18.66
N LYS A 85 3.75 -14.00 19.30
CA LYS A 85 3.99 -13.26 20.55
C LYS A 85 5.16 -12.29 20.49
N ARG A 86 5.48 -11.79 19.28
CA ARG A 86 6.54 -10.82 19.04
C ARG A 86 5.96 -9.42 18.92
N ARG A 87 6.73 -8.44 19.41
CA ARG A 87 6.45 -6.99 19.27
C ARG A 87 7.35 -6.31 18.22
N THR A 88 8.18 -7.10 17.54
CA THR A 88 9.06 -6.66 16.46
C THR A 88 8.64 -7.41 15.21
N LEU A 89 8.25 -6.65 14.18
CA LEU A 89 7.88 -7.18 12.88
C LEU A 89 9.14 -7.68 12.16
N GLN A 90 9.09 -8.88 11.59
CA GLN A 90 10.22 -9.52 10.92
C GLN A 90 9.90 -9.87 9.46
N LYS A 91 10.94 -10.20 8.66
CA LYS A 91 10.77 -10.56 7.24
C LYS A 91 9.81 -11.75 7.09
N GLU A 92 9.90 -12.72 8.00
CA GLU A 92 9.11 -13.95 8.00
C GLU A 92 7.61 -13.67 8.16
N ASP A 93 7.23 -12.60 8.87
CA ASP A 93 5.83 -12.20 9.02
C ASP A 93 5.25 -11.67 7.72
N ILE A 94 6.05 -10.90 6.97
CA ILE A 94 5.68 -10.35 5.66
C ILE A 94 5.57 -11.48 4.65
N GLN A 95 6.54 -12.40 4.64
CA GLN A 95 6.49 -13.60 3.79
C GLN A 95 5.23 -14.43 4.06
N ALA A 96 4.88 -14.63 5.33
CA ALA A 96 3.67 -15.35 5.71
C ALA A 96 2.39 -14.61 5.27
N ALA A 97 2.34 -13.28 5.43
CA ALA A 97 1.19 -12.49 4.99
C ALA A 97 0.97 -12.53 3.48
N ILE A 98 2.05 -12.51 2.69
CA ILE A 98 1.99 -12.60 1.23
C ILE A 98 1.49 -13.97 0.78
N ARG A 99 2.09 -15.05 1.31
CA ARG A 99 1.72 -16.43 0.94
C ARG A 99 0.25 -16.77 1.25
N GLU A 100 -0.31 -16.15 2.28
CA GLU A 100 -1.68 -16.38 2.73
C GLU A 100 -2.70 -15.38 2.15
N THR A 101 -2.25 -14.45 1.29
CA THR A 101 -3.11 -13.44 0.66
C THR A 101 -2.94 -13.48 -0.85
N GLY A 102 -3.83 -14.18 -1.57
CA GLY A 102 -3.68 -14.42 -3.02
C GLY A 102 -3.56 -13.17 -3.91
N ILE A 103 -4.09 -12.00 -3.50
CA ILE A 103 -3.88 -10.76 -4.26
C ILE A 103 -2.41 -10.29 -4.26
N PHE A 104 -1.59 -10.82 -3.36
CA PHE A 104 -0.17 -10.50 -3.22
C PHE A 104 0.75 -11.51 -3.93
N ASP A 105 0.21 -12.43 -4.74
CA ASP A 105 1.01 -13.42 -5.48
C ASP A 105 2.11 -12.79 -6.35
N PHE A 106 1.90 -11.56 -6.83
CA PHE A 106 2.91 -10.80 -7.59
C PHE A 106 4.20 -10.52 -6.81
N LEU A 107 4.20 -10.69 -5.48
CA LEU A 107 5.35 -10.45 -4.61
C LEU A 107 6.10 -11.72 -4.21
N VAL A 108 5.59 -12.91 -4.54
CA VAL A 108 6.17 -14.18 -4.06
C VAL A 108 7.65 -14.27 -4.40
N HIS A 109 8.02 -13.98 -5.64
CA HIS A 109 9.42 -14.01 -6.09
C HIS A 109 10.27 -12.81 -5.62
N VAL A 110 9.63 -11.73 -5.18
CA VAL A 110 10.34 -10.54 -4.67
C VAL A 110 10.85 -10.78 -3.25
N ILE A 111 10.13 -11.60 -2.47
CA ILE A 111 10.38 -11.80 -1.03
C ILE A 111 10.89 -13.22 -0.74
N GLU A 112 11.46 -13.90 -1.73
CA GLU A 112 12.22 -15.15 -1.50
C GLU A 112 13.40 -14.94 -0.52
#